data_AF-A0A382V568-F1
#
_entry.id   AF-A0A382V568-F1
#
_cell.length_a   1.000
_cell.length_b   1.000
_cell.length_c   1.000
_cell.angle_alpha   90.00
_cell.angle_beta   90.00
_cell.angle_gamma   90.00
#
_symmetry.space_group_name_H-M   'P 1'
#
loop_
_entity.id
_entity.type
_entity.pdbx_description
1 polymer ?
#
loop_
_entity_poly.entity_id
_entity_poly.type
_entity_poly.pdbx_seq_one_letter_code
_entity_poly.pdbx_strand_id
1 'polypeptide(L)' 'SSLRIADASIMPNIVSSNINATVIMIGEKAYKLISNDFKKTK' A
#
# COMPACT_ATOMS: atom_id res chain seq x y z
N SER A 1 -6.00 -8.37 15.26
CA SER A 1 -4.65 -8.25 14.69
C SER A 1 -4.72 -7.30 13.51
N SER A 2 -3.92 -6.23 13.47
CA SER A 2 -3.99 -5.15 12.45
C SER A 2 -2.61 -4.80 11.88
N LEU A 3 -1.69 -5.75 11.78
CA LEU A 3 -0.38 -5.55 11.15
C LEU A 3 -0.51 -5.61 9.61
N ARG A 4 0.10 -4.67 8.90
CA ARG A 4 0.07 -4.58 7.43
C ARG A 4 1.47 -4.29 6.90
N ILE A 5 1.79 -4.82 5.71
CA ILE A 5 3.02 -4.55 4.96
C ILE A 5 2.63 -3.78 3.70
N ALA A 6 3.39 -2.74 3.35
CA ALA A 6 3.08 -1.83 2.24
C ALA A 6 4.36 -1.39 1.50
N ASP A 7 5.23 -2.34 1.18
CA ASP A 7 6.46 -2.14 0.40
C ASP A 7 6.43 -2.97 -0.89
N ALA A 8 7.58 -3.07 -1.56
CA ALA A 8 7.73 -3.87 -2.76
C ALA A 8 7.43 -5.37 -2.55
N SER A 9 7.57 -5.90 -1.33
CA SER A 9 7.39 -7.33 -1.04
C SER A 9 5.95 -7.81 -1.20
N ILE A 10 4.97 -6.89 -1.24
CA ILE A 10 3.57 -7.27 -1.44
C ILE A 10 3.24 -7.62 -2.89
N MET A 11 4.14 -7.30 -3.84
CA MET A 11 3.90 -7.53 -5.25
C MET A 11 3.84 -9.05 -5.51
N PRO A 12 2.70 -9.59 -5.98
CA PRO A 12 2.53 -11.04 -6.13
C PRO A 12 3.35 -11.61 -7.30
N ASN A 13 3.66 -10.76 -8.27
CA ASN A 13 4.48 -11.06 -9.44
C ASN A 13 5.39 -9.88 -9.73
N ILE A 14 6.49 -10.15 -10.44
CA ILE A 14 7.31 -9.09 -11.03
C ILE A 14 6.50 -8.43 -12.14
N VAL A 15 6.15 -7.16 -11.95
CA VAL A 15 5.44 -6.37 -12.95
C VAL A 15 6.43 -5.73 -13.91
N SER A 16 6.10 -5.70 -15.20
CA SER A 16 6.87 -4.99 -16.22
C SER A 16 6.60 -3.48 -16.14
N SER A 17 7.06 -2.84 -15.06
CA SER A 17 6.94 -1.39 -14.84
C SER A 17 8.16 -0.82 -14.11
N ASN A 18 8.22 0.51 -14.00
CA ASN A 18 9.22 1.17 -13.17
C ASN A 18 8.93 0.90 -11.68
N ILE A 19 9.85 0.24 -10.98
CA ILE A 19 9.67 -0.17 -9.58
C ILE A 19 9.43 1.02 -8.63
N ASN A 20 10.07 2.16 -8.89
CA ASN A 20 9.92 3.35 -8.04
C ASN A 20 8.47 3.87 -8.12
N ALA A 21 7.91 3.95 -9.33
CA ALA A 21 6.52 4.38 -9.52
C ALA A 21 5.54 3.42 -8.83
N THR A 22 5.75 2.10 -8.97
CA THR A 22 4.89 1.09 -8.35
C THR A 22 4.91 1.17 -6.82
N VAL A 23 6.10 1.29 -6.21
CA VAL A 23 6.23 1.38 -4.75
C VAL A 23 5.60 2.66 -4.20
N ILE A 24 5.75 3.80 -4.88
CA ILE A 24 5.07 5.05 -4.50
C ILE A 24 3.55 4.86 -4.50
N MET A 25 3.00 4.24 -5.54
CA MET A 25 1.55 3.97 -5.65
C MET A 25 1.03 2.99 -4.58
N ILE A 26 1.83 1.99 -4.20
CA ILE A 26 1.52 1.10 -3.07
C ILE A 26 1.39 1.92 -1.78
N GLY A 27 2.35 2.81 -1.52
CA GLY A 27 2.34 3.70 -0.35
C GLY A 27 1.12 4.62 -0.32
N GLU A 28 0.79 5.29 -1.42
CA GLU A 28 -0.39 6.15 -1.52
C GLU A 28 -1.70 5.39 -1.27
N LYS A 29 -1.81 4.18 -1.83
CA LYS A 29 -2.98 3.33 -1.60
C LYS A 29 -3.07 2.89 -0.13
N ALA A 30 -1.95 2.53 0.48
CA ALA A 30 -1.89 2.18 1.90
C ALA A 30 -2.33 3.35 2.80
N TYR A 31 -1.85 4.57 2.51
CA TYR A 31 -2.28 5.79 3.19
C TYR A 31 -3.80 5.98 3.10
N LYS A 32 -4.39 5.87 1.89
CA LYS A 32 -5.84 6.01 1.69
C LYS A 32 -6.62 4.99 2.51
N LEU A 33 -6.20 3.72 2.51
CA LEU A 33 -6.85 2.66 3.28
C LEU A 33 -6.80 2.93 4.78
N ILE A 34 -5.61 3.24 5.30
CA ILE A 34 -5.39 3.51 6.72
C ILE A 34 -6.17 4.75 7.16
N SER A 35 -6.10 5.85 6.40
CA SER A 35 -6.83 7.09 6.71
C SER A 35 -8.35 6.86 6.75
N ASN A 36 -8.89 6.08 5.80
CA ASN A 36 -10.31 5.75 5.78
C ASN A 36 -10.73 4.87 6.96
N ASP A 37 -9.90 3.90 7.34
CA ASP A 37 -10.15 3.06 8.52
C ASP A 37 -10.15 3.89 9.82
N PHE A 38 -9.20 4.83 9.96
CA PHE A 38 -9.16 5.76 11.10
C PHE A 38 -10.39 6.67 11.16
N LYS A 39 -10.86 7.18 10.01
CA LYS A 39 -12.08 8.02 9.94
C LYS A 39 -13.34 7.26 10.31
N LYS A 40 -13.47 5.99 9.93
CA LYS A 40 -14.65 5.15 10.25
C LYS A 40 -14.76 4.78 11.72
N THR A 41 -13.66 4.82 12.46
CA THR A 41 -13.60 4.44 13.87
C THR A 41 -13.85 5.63 14.80
N LYS A 42 -13.83 6.87 14.27
CA LYS A 42 -14.31 8.08 14.96
C LYS A 42 -15.77 8.34 14.62
#